data_AF-A0A1J3H428-F1
#
_entry.id   AF-A0A1J3H428-F1
#
_cell.length_a   1.000
_cell.length_b   1.000
_cell.length_c   1.000
_cell.angle_alpha   90.00
_cell.angle_beta   90.00
_cell.angle_gamma   90.00
#
_symmetry.space_group_name_H-M   'P 1'
#
loop_
_entity.id
_entity.type
_entity.pdbx_description
1 polymer ?
#
loop_
_entity_poly.entity_id
_entity_poly.type
_entity_poly.pdbx_seq_one_letter_code
_entity_poly.pdbx_strand_id
1 'polypeptide(L)'
;QRLCSWMRASTEAISKEETWIPVSILERNRSPYAISYLPLAFRSVIVSGMEQINLMILSVKGEAAKSEDMFAQIEEIMISVRLAFLNCFLDFAAHLEQIGADLSQSTSSQENWKNGYSDDHQEVSSANTYGSVVDPHKRLLMVLSNIGYCKDELASELYKKFKYTWLQSRNKVEDVSDLQDLTMSFSGLGEKVLEHYTFAKANLIRTAATNYLLDSGIQWGSAPQVKGIRDAAVELLHTLVAVHAEVFAGAKPLLEKILGVLIEGLIDTFLSLVEEHRSDDLRSIDANGFCQLMFELEYFETVLSSYFTSDATASLKSLQGTVLEIAIESISEAVETTPGHNRRPTRGSEDTVSDDKQGSSVSADDLLALTKQYSSELLQSELERTRVNAACFAESRPPLLPKAAYRGSMDSPSRNYRGSQSSGSPIQSRPRRR
;
A
#
# COMPACT_ATOMS: atom_id res chain seq x y z
N GLN A 1 -3.82 24.97 -33.44
CA GLN A 1 -2.53 24.28 -33.63
C GLN A 1 -1.40 24.87 -32.76
N ARG A 2 -0.93 26.12 -32.95
CA ARG A 2 0.20 26.68 -32.15
C ARG A 2 0.03 26.57 -30.63
N LEU A 3 -1.16 26.88 -30.11
CA LEU A 3 -1.40 26.84 -28.67
C LEU A 3 -1.42 25.42 -28.10
N CYS A 4 -1.99 24.47 -28.85
CA CYS A 4 -1.95 23.04 -28.51
C CYS A 4 -0.50 22.52 -28.45
N SER A 5 0.34 22.90 -29.41
CA SER A 5 1.77 22.56 -29.41
C SER A 5 2.51 23.19 -28.23
N TRP A 6 2.18 24.44 -27.88
CA TRP A 6 2.76 25.11 -26.71
C TRP A 6 2.41 24.42 -25.39
N MET A 7 1.16 23.96 -25.21
CA MET A 7 0.75 23.21 -24.02
C MET A 7 1.58 21.92 -23.85
N ARG A 8 1.78 21.17 -24.94
CA ARG A 8 2.55 19.93 -24.93
C ARG A 8 4.03 20.19 -24.60
N ALA A 9 4.65 21.17 -25.26
CA ALA A 9 6.04 21.55 -24.98
C ALA A 9 6.23 22.06 -23.54
N SER A 10 5.25 22.78 -22.99
CA SER A 10 5.29 23.24 -21.60
C SER A 10 5.13 22.09 -20.60
N THR A 11 4.35 21.06 -20.95
CA THR A 11 4.22 19.83 -20.15
C THR A 11 5.56 19.10 -20.06
N GLU A 12 6.29 19.01 -21.17
CA GLU A 12 7.64 18.43 -21.20
C GLU A 12 8.67 19.27 -20.43
N ALA A 13 8.57 20.59 -20.47
CA ALA A 13 9.51 21.46 -19.76
C ALA A 13 9.41 21.28 -18.24
N ILE A 14 8.17 21.22 -17.71
CA ILE A 14 7.92 21.16 -16.27
C ILE A 14 8.37 19.81 -15.68
N SER A 15 8.25 18.71 -16.43
CA SER A 15 8.69 17.39 -15.94
C SER A 15 10.19 17.31 -15.67
N LYS A 16 10.99 18.19 -16.31
CA LYS A 16 12.44 18.30 -16.10
C LYS A 16 12.82 19.12 -14.86
N GLU A 17 11.86 19.83 -14.26
CA GLU A 17 12.07 20.75 -13.13
C GLU A 17 11.51 20.19 -11.81
N GLU A 18 11.35 18.87 -11.68
CA GLU A 18 10.83 18.25 -10.45
C GLU A 18 11.71 18.59 -9.23
N THR A 19 11.04 19.08 -8.18
CA THR A 19 11.70 19.59 -6.96
C THR A 19 11.73 18.57 -5.84
N TRP A 20 10.90 17.53 -5.92
CA TRP A 20 10.77 16.48 -4.89
C TRP A 20 10.32 17.00 -3.53
N ILE A 21 9.67 18.16 -3.49
CA ILE A 21 9.15 18.76 -2.26
C ILE A 21 7.64 18.48 -2.21
N PRO A 22 7.14 17.84 -1.13
CA PRO A 22 5.72 17.59 -0.98
C PRO A 22 4.97 18.90 -0.77
N VAL A 23 3.83 19.06 -1.44
CA VAL A 23 2.98 20.24 -1.27
C VAL A 23 2.14 20.15 0.00
N SER A 24 1.72 21.30 0.52
CA SER A 24 0.86 21.35 1.70
C SER A 24 -0.54 20.81 1.43
N ILE A 25 -1.23 20.37 2.49
CA ILE A 25 -2.64 19.88 2.42
C ILE A 25 -3.56 20.91 1.76
N LEU A 26 -3.30 22.21 1.96
CA LEU A 26 -4.10 23.29 1.38
C LEU A 26 -3.89 23.38 -0.14
N GLU A 27 -2.66 23.28 -0.61
CA GLU A 27 -2.32 23.37 -2.04
C GLU A 27 -2.87 22.20 -2.85
N ARG A 28 -2.95 21.01 -2.26
CA ARG A 28 -3.59 19.83 -2.86
C ARG A 28 -5.09 19.71 -2.57
N ASN A 29 -5.76 20.80 -2.20
CA ASN A 29 -7.21 20.82 -1.93
C ASN A 29 -7.71 19.73 -0.96
N ARG A 30 -6.92 19.40 0.07
CA ARG A 30 -7.20 18.32 1.04
C ARG A 30 -7.25 16.92 0.44
N SER A 31 -6.71 16.73 -0.76
CA SER A 31 -6.43 15.40 -1.32
C SER A 31 -5.69 14.53 -0.30
N PRO A 32 -5.93 13.20 -0.26
CA PRO A 32 -5.17 12.29 0.58
C PRO A 32 -3.77 11.96 0.01
N TYR A 33 -3.49 12.26 -1.25
CA TYR A 33 -2.21 11.98 -1.93
C TYR A 33 -1.09 12.96 -1.59
N ALA A 34 0.08 12.48 -1.16
CA ALA A 34 1.22 13.34 -0.84
C ALA A 34 2.02 13.68 -2.11
N ILE A 35 1.48 14.59 -2.92
CA ILE A 35 2.01 14.95 -4.23
C ILE A 35 3.17 15.95 -4.15
N SER A 36 4.01 15.97 -5.19
CA SER A 36 4.93 17.07 -5.47
C SER A 36 4.20 18.26 -6.12
N TYR A 37 4.93 19.32 -6.44
CA TYR A 37 4.38 20.46 -7.18
C TYR A 37 4.03 20.13 -8.64
N LEU A 38 4.56 19.04 -9.20
CA LEU A 38 4.49 18.72 -10.62
C LEU A 38 3.04 18.59 -11.17
N PRO A 39 2.09 17.88 -10.51
CA PRO A 39 0.69 17.86 -10.96
C PRO A 39 0.02 19.25 -10.94
N LEU A 40 0.39 20.12 -9.99
CA LEU A 40 -0.15 21.48 -9.89
C LEU A 40 0.40 22.41 -10.97
N ALA A 41 1.67 22.24 -11.31
CA ALA A 41 2.31 22.93 -12.43
C ALA A 41 1.68 22.51 -13.77
N PHE A 42 1.45 21.21 -13.96
CA PHE A 42 0.71 20.69 -15.11
C PHE A 42 -0.71 21.28 -15.19
N ARG A 43 -1.44 21.30 -14.06
CA ARG A 43 -2.76 21.95 -13.97
C ARG A 43 -2.73 23.40 -14.46
N SER A 44 -1.73 24.18 -14.04
CA SER A 44 -1.57 25.58 -14.43
C SER A 44 -1.41 25.75 -15.94
N VAL A 45 -0.55 24.93 -16.58
CA VAL A 45 -0.34 24.94 -18.03
C VAL A 45 -1.64 24.62 -18.78
N ILE A 46 -2.34 23.56 -18.37
CA ILE A 46 -3.57 23.15 -19.06
C ILE A 46 -4.65 24.21 -18.91
N VAL A 47 -4.83 24.76 -17.72
CA VAL A 47 -5.81 25.82 -17.49
C VAL A 47 -5.51 27.05 -18.34
N SER A 48 -4.27 27.54 -18.32
CA SER A 48 -3.87 28.71 -19.09
C SER A 48 -4.05 28.48 -20.60
N GLY A 49 -3.64 27.32 -21.12
CA GLY A 49 -3.77 26.99 -22.53
C GLY A 49 -5.24 26.87 -22.97
N MET A 50 -6.04 26.11 -22.22
CA MET A 50 -7.42 25.85 -22.57
C MET A 50 -8.32 27.09 -22.46
N GLU A 51 -8.07 27.99 -21.50
CA GLU A 51 -8.82 29.25 -21.39
C GLU A 51 -8.60 30.14 -22.63
N GLN A 52 -7.37 30.22 -23.13
CA GLN A 52 -7.06 30.94 -24.37
C GLN A 52 -7.71 30.28 -25.60
N ILE A 53 -7.67 28.94 -25.68
CA ILE A 53 -8.36 28.19 -26.75
C ILE A 53 -9.86 28.47 -26.72
N ASN A 54 -10.47 28.48 -25.54
CA ASN A 54 -11.89 28.73 -25.37
C ASN A 54 -12.28 30.14 -25.86
N LEU A 55 -11.49 31.16 -25.54
CA LEU A 55 -11.70 32.52 -26.05
C LEU A 55 -11.61 32.59 -27.58
N MET A 56 -10.60 31.93 -28.17
CA MET A 56 -10.43 31.88 -29.62
C MET A 56 -11.61 31.17 -30.31
N ILE A 57 -12.07 30.03 -29.77
CA ILE A 57 -13.21 29.29 -30.32
C ILE A 57 -14.49 30.12 -30.25
N LEU A 58 -14.74 30.85 -29.16
CA LEU A 58 -15.91 31.73 -29.04
C LEU A 58 -15.89 32.86 -30.07
N SER A 59 -14.72 33.46 -30.33
CA SER A 59 -14.55 34.46 -31.38
C SER A 59 -14.87 33.90 -32.77
N VAL A 60 -14.30 32.75 -33.11
CA VAL A 60 -14.49 32.10 -34.42
C VAL A 60 -15.94 31.65 -34.60
N LYS A 61 -16.59 31.13 -33.56
CA LYS A 61 -18.03 30.78 -33.59
C LYS A 61 -18.93 32.01 -33.83
N GLY A 62 -18.58 33.15 -33.26
CA GLY A 62 -19.31 34.42 -33.50
C GLY A 62 -19.20 34.91 -34.95
N GLU A 63 -18.06 34.66 -35.61
CA GLU A 63 -17.82 35.03 -37.01
C GLU A 63 -18.43 34.03 -38.01
N ALA A 64 -18.39 32.74 -37.68
CA ALA A 64 -18.84 31.63 -38.53
C ALA A 64 -20.35 31.47 -38.66
N ALA A 65 -21.16 32.16 -37.85
CA ALA A 65 -22.63 32.18 -38.00
C ALA A 65 -23.11 32.74 -39.36
N LYS A 66 -22.19 33.09 -40.27
CA LYS A 66 -22.42 33.68 -41.58
C LYS A 66 -22.09 32.75 -42.76
N SER A 67 -21.54 31.55 -42.53
CA SER A 67 -21.09 30.63 -43.59
C SER A 67 -21.13 29.14 -43.17
N GLU A 68 -21.63 28.27 -44.04
CA GLU A 68 -21.76 26.82 -43.81
C GLU A 68 -20.39 26.09 -43.86
N ASP A 69 -19.48 26.50 -44.76
CA ASP A 69 -18.11 25.94 -44.85
C ASP A 69 -17.27 26.21 -43.59
N MET A 70 -17.55 27.31 -42.88
CA MET A 70 -16.87 27.62 -41.62
C MET A 70 -17.31 26.69 -40.48
N PHE A 71 -18.48 26.06 -40.58
CA PHE A 71 -18.98 25.15 -39.56
C PHE A 71 -18.18 23.84 -39.50
N ALA A 72 -17.91 23.24 -40.66
CA ALA A 72 -17.09 22.03 -40.77
C ALA A 72 -15.66 22.24 -40.25
N GLN A 73 -15.06 23.40 -40.56
CA GLN A 73 -13.73 23.77 -40.05
C GLN A 73 -13.72 23.93 -38.52
N ILE A 74 -14.79 24.48 -37.93
CA ILE A 74 -14.91 24.59 -36.46
C ILE A 74 -15.01 23.22 -35.80
N GLU A 75 -15.71 22.27 -36.42
CA GLU A 75 -15.77 20.89 -35.91
C GLU A 75 -14.40 20.23 -35.88
N GLU A 76 -13.63 20.35 -36.96
CA GLU A 76 -12.26 19.83 -37.01
C GLU A 76 -11.36 20.49 -35.93
N ILE A 77 -11.50 21.81 -35.73
CA ILE A 77 -10.78 22.53 -34.67
C ILE A 77 -11.16 21.98 -33.29
N MET A 78 -12.45 21.75 -33.02
CA MET A 78 -12.91 21.22 -31.73
C MET A 78 -12.38 19.80 -31.47
N ILE A 79 -12.40 18.92 -32.48
CA ILE A 79 -11.82 17.58 -32.39
C ILE A 79 -10.32 17.67 -32.12
N SER A 80 -9.59 18.53 -32.84
CA SER A 80 -8.16 18.74 -32.65
C SER A 80 -7.83 19.24 -31.23
N VAL A 81 -8.67 20.11 -30.66
CA VAL A 81 -8.54 20.60 -29.28
C VAL A 81 -8.78 19.49 -28.26
N ARG A 82 -9.84 18.68 -28.42
CA ARG A 82 -10.11 17.51 -27.57
C ARG A 82 -8.92 16.55 -27.55
N LEU A 83 -8.41 16.19 -28.72
CA LEU A 83 -7.25 15.29 -28.84
C LEU A 83 -5.98 15.91 -28.25
N ALA A 84 -5.74 17.20 -28.45
CA ALA A 84 -4.59 17.87 -27.84
C ALA A 84 -4.64 17.86 -26.32
N PHE A 85 -5.82 18.11 -25.73
CA PHE A 85 -6.05 18.05 -24.30
C PHE A 85 -5.73 16.66 -23.73
N LEU A 86 -6.31 15.60 -24.32
CA LEU A 86 -6.08 14.22 -23.88
C LEU A 86 -4.61 13.83 -24.03
N ASN A 87 -3.99 14.19 -25.15
CA ASN A 87 -2.58 13.90 -25.38
C ASN A 87 -1.65 14.60 -24.38
N CYS A 88 -2.00 15.80 -23.87
CA CYS A 88 -1.18 16.42 -22.83
C CYS A 88 -1.15 15.59 -21.54
N PHE A 89 -2.26 14.94 -21.17
CA PHE A 89 -2.27 14.02 -20.04
C PHE A 89 -1.47 12.75 -20.32
N LEU A 90 -1.57 12.20 -21.53
CA LEU A 90 -0.81 11.01 -21.90
C LEU A 90 0.69 11.29 -21.96
N ASP A 91 1.09 12.44 -22.50
CA ASP A 91 2.47 12.91 -22.46
C ASP A 91 2.92 13.03 -20.99
N PHE A 92 2.13 13.67 -20.14
CA PHE A 92 2.45 13.82 -18.72
C PHE A 92 2.59 12.46 -18.01
N ALA A 93 1.71 11.51 -18.30
CA ALA A 93 1.80 10.13 -17.79
C ALA A 93 3.11 9.47 -18.24
N ALA A 94 3.50 9.60 -19.51
CA ALA A 94 4.77 9.07 -20.01
C ALA A 94 5.99 9.68 -19.28
N HIS A 95 5.94 10.96 -18.90
CA HIS A 95 7.01 11.57 -18.10
C HIS A 95 7.06 10.98 -16.68
N LEU A 96 5.92 10.76 -16.03
CA LEU A 96 5.88 10.10 -14.73
C LEU A 96 6.39 8.66 -14.81
N GLU A 97 6.13 7.95 -15.92
CA GLU A 97 6.71 6.62 -16.19
C GLU A 97 8.23 6.68 -16.27
N GLN A 98 8.77 7.60 -17.06
CA GLN A 98 10.22 7.77 -17.22
C GLN A 98 10.89 8.08 -15.88
N ILE A 99 10.33 9.01 -15.11
CA ILE A 99 10.83 9.36 -13.78
C ILE A 99 10.82 8.12 -12.86
N GLY A 100 9.75 7.33 -12.86
CA GLY A 100 9.65 6.09 -12.09
C GLY A 100 10.72 5.06 -12.49
N ALA A 101 10.93 4.86 -13.79
CA ALA A 101 11.94 3.94 -14.32
C ALA A 101 13.37 4.39 -13.96
N ASP A 102 13.67 5.68 -14.09
CA ASP A 102 14.98 6.25 -13.74
C ASP A 102 15.29 6.06 -12.25
N LEU A 103 14.30 6.29 -11.38
CA LEU A 103 14.43 6.05 -9.94
C LEU A 103 14.68 4.58 -9.62
N SER A 104 13.96 3.66 -10.27
CA SER A 104 14.16 2.22 -10.09
C SER A 104 15.57 1.77 -10.48
N GLN A 105 16.08 2.25 -11.62
CA GLN A 105 17.43 1.91 -12.09
C GLN A 105 18.53 2.50 -11.19
N SER A 106 18.31 3.71 -10.66
CA SER A 106 19.25 4.31 -9.71
C SER A 106 19.32 3.52 -8.40
N THR A 107 18.19 2.98 -7.95
CA THR A 107 18.08 2.19 -6.72
C THR A 107 18.80 0.86 -6.86
N SER A 108 18.57 0.11 -7.95
CA SER A 108 19.26 -1.18 -8.18
C SER A 108 20.77 -1.03 -8.35
N SER A 109 21.23 0.08 -8.92
CA SER A 109 22.65 0.41 -9.03
C SER A 109 23.28 0.72 -7.67
N GLN A 110 22.50 1.33 -6.75
CA GLN A 110 22.95 1.76 -5.43
C GLN A 110 22.86 0.63 -4.38
N GLU A 111 21.90 -0.28 -4.50
CA GLU A 111 21.79 -1.49 -3.65
C GLU A 111 23.00 -2.42 -3.82
N ASN A 112 23.66 -2.40 -5.00
CA ASN A 112 24.94 -3.08 -5.20
C ASN A 112 26.10 -2.49 -4.37
N TRP A 113 25.93 -1.32 -3.74
CA TRP A 113 26.99 -0.58 -3.04
C TRP A 113 26.83 -0.55 -1.50
N LYS A 114 25.76 -1.13 -0.94
CA LYS A 114 25.54 -1.13 0.51
C LYS A 114 25.05 -2.50 1.03
N ASN A 115 25.95 -3.47 0.99
CA ASN A 115 25.98 -4.55 1.97
C ASN A 115 27.09 -4.24 2.98
N GLY A 116 26.69 -3.83 4.18
CA GLY A 116 27.61 -3.57 5.28
C GLY A 116 27.26 -2.30 6.01
N TYR A 117 26.97 -2.45 7.30
CA TYR A 117 26.89 -1.41 8.31
C TYR A 117 27.72 -0.17 7.97
N SER A 118 27.07 0.99 7.86
CA SER A 118 27.72 2.28 7.97
C SER A 118 26.76 3.21 8.71
N ASP A 119 26.86 3.12 10.04
CA ASP A 119 26.81 4.30 10.89
C ASP A 119 28.07 5.10 10.56
N ASP A 120 27.92 6.16 9.77
CA ASP A 120 28.78 7.33 9.91
C ASP A 120 28.12 8.52 9.21
N HIS A 121 27.85 9.53 10.03
CA HIS A 121 27.51 10.88 9.61
C HIS A 121 28.64 11.43 8.72
N GLN A 122 28.49 11.34 7.39
CA GLN A 122 29.32 12.10 6.47
C GLN A 122 28.57 13.36 6.01
N GLU A 123 28.59 14.37 6.88
CA GLU A 123 28.37 15.76 6.49
C GLU A 123 29.50 16.20 5.54
N VAL A 124 29.25 16.22 4.23
CA VAL A 124 29.85 17.24 3.33
C VAL A 124 28.91 17.58 2.16
N SER A 125 28.25 18.73 2.31
CA SER A 125 28.01 19.77 1.30
C SER A 125 27.34 19.42 -0.04
N SER A 126 26.02 19.53 -0.04
CA SER A 126 25.37 20.62 -0.76
C SER A 126 24.28 21.18 0.15
N ALA A 127 24.06 22.49 0.12
CA ALA A 127 22.96 23.14 0.82
C ALA A 127 21.63 22.63 0.23
N ASN A 128 21.22 21.43 0.61
CA ASN A 128 20.04 20.77 0.08
C ASN A 128 18.83 21.47 0.67
N THR A 129 18.02 21.99 -0.25
CA THR A 129 16.71 22.59 -0.06
C THR A 129 15.96 21.88 1.07
N TYR A 130 15.82 22.55 2.22
CA TYR A 130 15.06 22.03 3.37
C TYR A 130 13.69 21.52 2.88
N GLY A 131 13.46 20.21 2.95
CA GLY A 131 12.20 19.57 2.56
C GLY A 131 12.20 18.77 1.24
N SER A 132 13.29 18.74 0.46
CA SER A 132 13.38 17.87 -0.72
C SER A 132 13.56 16.40 -0.29
N VAL A 133 12.76 15.49 -0.85
CA VAL A 133 12.89 14.05 -0.64
C VAL A 133 14.14 13.56 -1.38
N VAL A 134 15.09 13.00 -0.64
CA VAL A 134 16.35 12.47 -1.21
C VAL A 134 16.27 10.96 -1.46
N ASP A 135 15.55 10.24 -0.60
CA ASP A 135 15.43 8.78 -0.65
C ASP A 135 14.67 8.29 -1.91
N PRO A 136 15.25 7.38 -2.72
CA PRO A 136 14.63 6.89 -3.96
C PRO A 136 13.27 6.21 -3.76
N HIS A 137 13.10 5.43 -2.69
CA HIS A 137 11.83 4.75 -2.41
C HIS A 137 10.72 5.76 -2.08
N LYS A 138 11.01 6.77 -1.25
CA LYS A 138 10.07 7.87 -0.99
C LYS A 138 9.76 8.69 -2.24
N ARG A 139 10.73 8.85 -3.16
CA ARG A 139 10.47 9.48 -4.47
C ARG A 139 9.54 8.64 -5.35
N LEU A 140 9.71 7.31 -5.39
CA LEU A 140 8.78 6.41 -6.08
C LEU A 140 7.35 6.52 -5.51
N LEU A 141 7.21 6.57 -4.17
CA LEU A 141 5.91 6.80 -3.53
C LEU A 141 5.31 8.16 -3.88
N MET A 142 6.13 9.21 -4.01
CA MET A 142 5.67 10.52 -4.47
C MET A 142 5.19 10.49 -5.92
N VAL A 143 5.88 9.77 -6.81
CA VAL A 143 5.43 9.54 -8.19
C VAL A 143 4.10 8.79 -8.21
N LEU A 144 3.96 7.74 -7.40
CA LEU A 144 2.69 7.01 -7.22
C LEU A 144 1.56 7.92 -6.73
N SER A 145 1.85 8.79 -5.76
CA SER A 145 0.89 9.80 -5.29
C SER A 145 0.52 10.80 -6.39
N ASN A 146 1.49 11.26 -7.20
CA ASN A 146 1.24 12.14 -8.33
C ASN A 146 0.32 11.46 -9.36
N ILE A 147 0.58 10.19 -9.69
CA ILE A 147 -0.24 9.37 -10.59
C ILE A 147 -1.67 9.23 -10.04
N GLY A 148 -1.80 8.85 -8.76
CA GLY A 148 -3.09 8.69 -8.09
C GLY A 148 -3.91 9.98 -8.06
N TYR A 149 -3.27 11.11 -7.72
CA TYR A 149 -3.90 12.43 -7.77
C TYR A 149 -4.36 12.81 -9.18
N CYS A 150 -3.53 12.52 -10.19
CA CYS A 150 -3.89 12.80 -11.59
C CYS A 150 -5.09 11.99 -12.05
N LYS A 151 -5.12 10.70 -11.67
CA LYS A 151 -6.19 9.76 -11.97
C LYS A 151 -7.51 10.14 -11.31
N ASP A 152 -7.50 10.33 -10.00
CA ASP A 152 -8.73 10.41 -9.20
C ASP A 152 -9.31 11.82 -9.15
N GLU A 153 -8.46 12.86 -9.25
CA GLU A 153 -8.86 14.24 -9.04
C GLU A 153 -8.66 15.08 -10.31
N LEU A 154 -7.41 15.23 -10.75
CA LEU A 154 -7.05 16.24 -11.75
C LEU A 154 -7.67 15.98 -13.13
N ALA A 155 -7.66 14.73 -13.60
CA ALA A 155 -8.24 14.34 -14.88
C ALA A 155 -9.74 14.68 -14.90
N SER A 156 -10.49 14.31 -13.86
CA SER A 156 -11.92 14.59 -13.75
C SER A 156 -12.19 16.09 -13.65
N GLU A 157 -11.41 16.82 -12.84
CA GLU A 157 -11.54 18.27 -12.66
C GLU A 157 -11.39 19.02 -13.99
N LEU A 158 -10.27 18.80 -14.68
CA LEU A 158 -9.95 19.52 -15.91
C LEU A 158 -10.86 19.10 -17.07
N TYR A 159 -11.20 17.81 -17.17
CA TYR A 159 -12.14 17.34 -18.18
C TYR A 159 -13.51 18.00 -17.98
N LYS A 160 -14.07 17.99 -16.76
CA LYS A 160 -15.36 18.65 -16.48
C LYS A 160 -15.32 20.15 -16.75
N LYS A 161 -14.20 20.82 -16.46
CA LYS A 161 -14.03 22.26 -16.70
C LYS A 161 -14.07 22.61 -18.19
N PHE A 162 -13.38 21.83 -19.03
CA PHE A 162 -13.13 22.22 -20.42
C PHE A 162 -13.92 21.44 -21.47
N LYS A 163 -14.63 20.37 -21.11
CA LYS A 163 -15.39 19.55 -22.06
C LYS A 163 -16.32 20.35 -22.98
N TYR A 164 -16.96 21.40 -22.44
CA TYR A 164 -17.88 22.26 -23.19
C TYR A 164 -17.20 23.10 -24.29
N THR A 165 -15.87 23.21 -24.28
CA THR A 165 -15.11 23.89 -25.32
C THR A 165 -15.14 23.12 -26.65
N TRP A 166 -15.16 21.78 -26.59
CA TRP A 166 -15.17 20.90 -27.77
C TRP A 166 -16.46 20.11 -27.96
N LEU A 167 -17.32 20.01 -26.95
CA LEU A 167 -18.63 19.36 -27.07
C LEU A 167 -19.64 20.23 -27.83
N GLN A 168 -20.20 19.68 -28.90
CA GLN A 168 -21.46 20.15 -29.47
C GLN A 168 -22.66 19.50 -28.75
N SER A 169 -23.80 20.19 -28.74
CA SER A 169 -25.03 19.79 -28.05
C SER A 169 -25.68 18.47 -28.51
N ARG A 170 -25.10 17.73 -29.46
CA ARG A 170 -25.82 16.67 -30.19
C ARG A 170 -25.45 15.21 -29.84
N ASN A 171 -24.27 14.90 -29.28
CA ASN A 171 -23.89 13.51 -29.00
C ASN A 171 -23.45 13.31 -27.55
N LYS A 172 -24.33 12.70 -26.74
CA LYS A 172 -24.12 12.47 -25.29
C LYS A 172 -23.37 11.17 -24.95
N VAL A 173 -22.96 10.36 -25.95
CA VAL A 173 -22.50 8.98 -25.72
C VAL A 173 -20.96 8.84 -25.69
N GLU A 174 -20.21 9.74 -26.32
CA GLU A 174 -18.72 9.70 -26.31
C GLU A 174 -18.07 10.26 -25.02
N ASP A 175 -18.81 11.03 -24.22
CA ASP A 175 -18.31 11.79 -23.06
C ASP A 175 -17.71 10.95 -21.92
N VAL A 176 -18.10 9.68 -21.83
CA VAL A 176 -17.64 8.78 -20.76
C VAL A 176 -16.39 8.01 -21.18
N SER A 177 -16.21 7.78 -22.49
CA SER A 177 -15.10 6.97 -23.03
C SER A 177 -13.76 7.63 -22.78
N ASP A 178 -13.57 8.91 -23.16
CA ASP A 178 -12.26 9.56 -23.04
C ASP A 178 -11.72 9.60 -21.62
N LEU A 179 -12.60 9.94 -20.66
CA LEU A 179 -12.20 10.04 -19.27
C LEU A 179 -11.91 8.66 -18.69
N GLN A 180 -12.67 7.64 -19.12
CA GLN A 180 -12.42 6.25 -18.75
C GLN A 180 -11.07 5.76 -19.32
N ASP A 181 -10.80 6.01 -20.60
CA ASP A 181 -9.54 5.64 -21.27
C ASP A 181 -8.34 6.30 -20.60
N LEU A 182 -8.50 7.57 -20.21
CA LEU A 182 -7.47 8.29 -19.46
C LEU A 182 -7.25 7.71 -18.05
N THR A 183 -8.35 7.40 -17.35
CA THR A 183 -8.30 6.76 -16.02
C THR A 183 -7.63 5.39 -16.09
N MET A 184 -7.92 4.61 -17.13
CA MET A 184 -7.28 3.31 -17.39
C MET A 184 -5.78 3.46 -17.67
N SER A 185 -5.39 4.49 -18.43
CA SER A 185 -3.98 4.79 -18.73
C SER A 185 -3.19 5.13 -17.46
N PHE A 186 -3.72 6.01 -16.60
CA PHE A 186 -3.09 6.27 -15.30
C PHE A 186 -3.13 5.08 -14.35
N SER A 187 -4.16 4.23 -14.41
CA SER A 187 -4.20 3.00 -13.62
C SER A 187 -3.08 2.05 -14.02
N GLY A 188 -2.94 1.77 -15.32
CA GLY A 188 -1.88 0.91 -15.84
C GLY A 188 -0.48 1.46 -15.55
N LEU A 189 -0.29 2.78 -15.65
CA LEU A 189 0.96 3.42 -15.22
C LEU A 189 1.22 3.26 -13.72
N GLY A 190 0.17 3.43 -12.90
CA GLY A 190 0.24 3.23 -11.46
C GLY A 190 0.70 1.82 -11.10
N GLU A 191 0.21 0.79 -11.80
CA GLU A 191 0.68 -0.60 -11.63
C GLU A 191 2.17 -0.75 -11.93
N LYS A 192 2.65 -0.23 -13.07
CA LYS A 192 4.07 -0.34 -13.44
C LYS A 192 5.01 0.29 -12.40
N VAL A 193 4.69 1.51 -11.93
CA VAL A 193 5.52 2.18 -10.93
C VAL A 193 5.40 1.49 -9.56
N LEU A 194 4.22 0.93 -9.26
CA LEU A 194 3.99 0.17 -8.03
C LEU A 194 4.86 -1.08 -7.99
N GLU A 195 4.97 -1.81 -9.10
CA GLU A 195 5.84 -2.98 -9.23
C GLU A 195 7.30 -2.67 -8.90
N HIS A 196 7.83 -1.53 -9.34
CA HIS A 196 9.19 -1.12 -8.98
C HIS A 196 9.38 -0.94 -7.48
N TYR A 197 8.42 -0.30 -6.81
CA TYR A 197 8.47 -0.09 -5.37
C TYR A 197 8.31 -1.40 -4.60
N THR A 198 7.30 -2.22 -4.95
CA THR A 198 7.03 -3.47 -4.24
C THR A 198 8.13 -4.48 -4.46
N PHE A 199 8.76 -4.54 -5.64
CA PHE A 199 9.92 -5.39 -5.90
C PHE A 199 11.09 -5.07 -4.96
N ALA A 200 11.44 -3.79 -4.81
CA ALA A 200 12.53 -3.36 -3.93
C ALA A 200 12.22 -3.69 -2.45
N LYS A 201 11.00 -3.40 -1.98
CA LYS A 201 10.60 -3.72 -0.60
C LYS A 201 10.45 -5.22 -0.35
N ALA A 202 10.04 -6.00 -1.35
CA ALA A 202 9.99 -7.46 -1.25
C ALA A 202 11.38 -8.07 -1.05
N ASN A 203 12.44 -7.49 -1.64
CA ASN A 203 13.81 -7.93 -1.37
C ASN A 203 14.23 -7.70 0.08
N LEU A 204 13.92 -6.52 0.65
CA LEU A 204 14.18 -6.23 2.08
C LEU A 204 13.42 -7.19 3.00
N ILE A 205 12.15 -7.44 2.70
CA ILE A 205 11.31 -8.37 3.46
C ILE A 205 11.84 -9.80 3.31
N ARG A 206 12.30 -10.19 2.13
CA ARG A 206 12.91 -11.51 1.91
C ARG A 206 14.15 -11.69 2.78
N THR A 207 15.04 -10.72 2.85
CA THR A 207 16.20 -10.77 3.75
C THR A 207 15.77 -10.91 5.21
N ALA A 208 14.77 -10.15 5.66
CA ALA A 208 14.24 -10.28 7.02
C ALA A 208 13.59 -11.66 7.27
N ALA A 209 12.91 -12.23 6.27
CA ALA A 209 12.31 -13.56 6.34
C ALA A 209 13.38 -14.66 6.41
N THR A 210 14.46 -14.56 5.63
CA THR A 210 15.63 -15.44 5.70
C THR A 210 16.26 -15.38 7.09
N ASN A 211 16.50 -14.17 7.62
CA ASN A 211 17.06 -14.01 8.96
C ASN A 211 16.16 -14.61 10.05
N TYR A 212 14.84 -14.47 9.89
CA TYR A 212 13.85 -15.03 10.82
C TYR A 212 13.83 -16.57 10.81
N LEU A 213 13.80 -17.20 9.63
CA LEU A 213 13.70 -18.65 9.51
C LEU A 213 15.04 -19.36 9.71
N LEU A 214 16.13 -18.83 9.15
CA LEU A 214 17.41 -19.55 9.04
C LEU A 214 18.47 -19.00 10.00
N ASP A 215 18.62 -17.67 10.10
CA ASP A 215 19.73 -17.05 10.87
C ASP A 215 19.34 -16.58 12.29
N SER A 216 18.21 -17.05 12.82
CA SER A 216 17.71 -16.67 14.15
C SER A 216 18.37 -17.44 15.30
N GLY A 217 19.24 -18.40 14.99
CA GLY A 217 19.93 -19.24 15.97
C GLY A 217 19.08 -20.36 16.57
N ILE A 218 17.84 -20.55 16.08
CA ILE A 218 17.01 -21.71 16.45
C ILE A 218 17.47 -22.95 15.68
N GLN A 219 17.52 -24.09 16.36
CA GLN A 219 17.68 -25.39 15.72
C GLN A 219 16.30 -26.06 15.66
N TRP A 220 15.65 -26.03 14.50
CA TRP A 220 14.26 -26.49 14.37
C TRP A 220 14.05 -27.98 14.72
N GLY A 221 15.08 -28.82 14.55
CA GLY A 221 15.06 -30.24 14.94
C GLY A 221 15.37 -30.50 16.42
N SER A 222 15.62 -29.46 17.20
CA SER A 222 15.90 -29.53 18.64
C SER A 222 15.45 -28.23 19.31
N ALA A 223 14.23 -27.80 18.98
CA ALA A 223 13.74 -26.49 19.37
C ALA A 223 13.41 -26.45 20.87
N PRO A 224 13.67 -25.31 21.54
CA PRO A 224 13.27 -25.14 22.92
C PRO A 224 11.74 -25.14 23.03
N GLN A 225 11.23 -25.41 24.23
CA GLN A 225 9.80 -25.30 24.52
C GLN A 225 9.28 -23.90 24.17
N VAL A 226 8.08 -23.85 23.58
CA VAL A 226 7.39 -22.61 23.21
C VAL A 226 7.12 -21.77 24.45
N LYS A 227 7.61 -20.52 24.45
CA LYS A 227 7.46 -19.57 25.57
C LYS A 227 6.81 -18.25 25.17
N GLY A 228 6.67 -17.98 23.87
CA GLY A 228 6.21 -16.70 23.32
C GLY A 228 6.82 -16.43 21.96
N ILE A 229 6.64 -15.20 21.46
CA ILE A 229 7.14 -14.76 20.16
C ILE A 229 8.63 -14.43 20.26
N ARG A 230 9.45 -15.03 19.39
CA ARG A 230 10.90 -14.79 19.35
C ARG A 230 11.21 -13.38 18.91
N ASP A 231 12.36 -12.85 19.34
CA ASP A 231 12.84 -11.53 18.92
C ASP A 231 12.99 -11.45 17.40
N ALA A 232 13.43 -12.53 16.74
CA ALA A 232 13.52 -12.61 15.29
C ALA A 232 12.18 -12.37 14.57
N ALA A 233 11.07 -12.80 15.14
CA ALA A 233 9.73 -12.54 14.60
C ALA A 233 9.34 -11.06 14.77
N VAL A 234 9.74 -10.44 15.88
CA VAL A 234 9.53 -9.00 16.14
C VAL A 234 10.37 -8.15 15.20
N GLU A 235 11.62 -8.52 14.91
CA GLU A 235 12.49 -7.82 13.96
C GLU A 235 11.94 -7.88 12.52
N LEU A 236 11.40 -9.04 12.11
CA LEU A 236 10.68 -9.14 10.84
C LEU A 236 9.45 -8.22 10.83
N LEU A 237 8.68 -8.18 11.93
CA LEU A 237 7.54 -7.27 12.05
C LEU A 237 7.97 -5.80 11.95
N HIS A 238 9.09 -5.40 12.57
CA HIS A 238 9.63 -4.04 12.48
C HIS A 238 9.98 -3.64 11.05
N THR A 239 10.46 -4.59 10.23
CA THR A 239 10.67 -4.36 8.80
C THR A 239 9.36 -3.97 8.10
N LEU A 240 8.27 -4.69 8.39
CA LEU A 240 6.94 -4.36 7.85
C LEU A 240 6.40 -3.02 8.39
N VAL A 241 6.65 -2.71 9.67
CA VAL A 241 6.26 -1.43 10.29
C VAL A 241 6.96 -0.25 9.63
N ALA A 242 8.26 -0.40 9.31
CA ALA A 242 9.03 0.62 8.62
C ALA A 242 8.45 0.88 7.21
N VAL A 243 8.12 -0.18 6.47
CA VAL A 243 7.45 -0.06 5.17
C VAL A 243 6.07 0.60 5.32
N HIS A 244 5.26 0.19 6.30
CA HIS A 244 3.97 0.80 6.57
C HIS A 244 4.10 2.30 6.84
N ALA A 245 5.03 2.72 7.70
CA ALA A 245 5.25 4.13 8.03
C ALA A 245 5.66 4.96 6.79
N GLU A 246 6.53 4.40 5.96
CA GLU A 246 6.97 5.03 4.71
C GLU A 246 5.79 5.24 3.73
N VAL A 247 5.00 4.20 3.51
CA VAL A 247 3.83 4.24 2.61
C VAL A 247 2.73 5.14 3.17
N PHE A 248 2.46 5.08 4.47
CA PHE A 248 1.46 5.94 5.11
C PHE A 248 1.80 7.43 4.96
N ALA A 249 3.09 7.79 5.02
CA ALA A 249 3.54 9.16 4.84
C ALA A 249 3.53 9.58 3.35
N GLY A 250 3.95 8.70 2.43
CA GLY A 250 4.18 9.05 1.02
C GLY A 250 3.00 8.77 0.07
N ALA A 251 2.18 7.75 0.35
CA ALA A 251 1.12 7.30 -0.55
C ALA A 251 -0.03 6.60 0.21
N LYS A 252 -0.57 7.26 1.24
CA LYS A 252 -1.62 6.70 2.12
C LYS A 252 -2.78 5.98 1.38
N PRO A 253 -3.33 6.49 0.26
CA PRO A 253 -4.41 5.79 -0.45
C PRO A 253 -4.02 4.41 -1.02
N LEU A 254 -2.73 4.15 -1.20
CA LEU A 254 -2.20 2.90 -1.75
C LEU A 254 -1.73 1.92 -0.66
N LEU A 255 -1.86 2.29 0.62
CA LEU A 255 -1.33 1.54 1.75
C LEU A 255 -1.83 0.09 1.80
N GLU A 256 -3.15 -0.09 1.73
CA GLU A 256 -3.78 -1.42 1.77
C GLU A 256 -3.28 -2.31 0.63
N LYS A 257 -3.21 -1.75 -0.58
CA LYS A 257 -2.75 -2.45 -1.77
C LYS A 257 -1.28 -2.84 -1.68
N ILE A 258 -0.40 -1.90 -1.29
CA ILE A 258 1.04 -2.15 -1.18
C ILE A 258 1.33 -3.22 -0.13
N LEU A 259 0.74 -3.07 1.07
CA LEU A 259 0.96 -4.04 2.15
C LEU A 259 0.38 -5.41 1.81
N GLY A 260 -0.77 -5.48 1.13
CA GLY A 260 -1.33 -6.74 0.64
C GLY A 260 -0.38 -7.51 -0.27
N VAL A 261 0.17 -6.84 -1.30
CA VAL A 261 1.15 -7.45 -2.22
C VAL A 261 2.42 -7.91 -1.48
N LEU A 262 2.91 -7.11 -0.53
CA LEU A 262 4.12 -7.45 0.21
C LEU A 262 3.92 -8.59 1.21
N ILE A 263 2.74 -8.70 1.82
CA ILE A 263 2.41 -9.79 2.74
C ILE A 263 2.20 -11.09 1.98
N GLU A 264 1.54 -11.06 0.82
CA GLU A 264 1.47 -12.21 -0.09
C GLU A 264 2.87 -12.71 -0.45
N GLY A 265 3.74 -11.80 -0.89
CA GLY A 265 5.14 -12.11 -1.19
C GLY A 265 5.95 -12.61 0.02
N LEU A 266 5.63 -12.18 1.25
CA LEU A 266 6.25 -12.69 2.47
C LEU A 266 5.86 -14.16 2.72
N ILE A 267 4.58 -14.50 2.60
CA ILE A 267 4.11 -15.86 2.81
C ILE A 267 4.66 -16.80 1.73
N ASP A 268 4.68 -16.36 0.47
CA ASP A 268 5.30 -17.10 -0.62
C ASP A 268 6.82 -17.27 -0.41
N THR A 269 7.48 -16.26 0.15
CA THR A 269 8.90 -16.35 0.53
C THR A 269 9.10 -17.38 1.64
N PHE A 270 8.26 -17.43 2.67
CA PHE A 270 8.35 -18.48 3.69
C PHE A 270 8.17 -19.86 3.10
N LEU A 271 7.18 -20.06 2.22
CA LEU A 271 6.95 -21.32 1.54
C LEU A 271 8.18 -21.72 0.71
N SER A 272 8.70 -20.80 -0.09
CA SER A 272 9.89 -21.03 -0.91
C SER A 272 11.13 -21.38 -0.07
N LEU A 273 11.35 -20.68 1.05
CA LEU A 273 12.49 -20.93 1.93
C LEU A 273 12.39 -22.30 2.60
N VAL A 274 11.18 -22.71 3.03
CA VAL A 274 10.92 -24.04 3.60
C VAL A 274 11.19 -25.13 2.57
N GLU A 275 10.75 -24.94 1.32
CA GLU A 275 10.98 -25.91 0.25
C GLU A 275 12.45 -25.99 -0.18
N GLU A 276 13.12 -24.84 -0.34
CA GLU A 276 14.53 -24.74 -0.72
C GLU A 276 15.45 -25.40 0.31
N HIS A 277 15.19 -25.18 1.60
CA HIS A 277 16.03 -25.67 2.69
C HIS A 277 15.52 -26.98 3.31
N ARG A 278 14.57 -27.66 2.65
CA ARG A 278 14.02 -28.95 3.11
C ARG A 278 15.07 -30.05 3.24
N SER A 279 16.19 -29.93 2.54
CA SER A 279 17.27 -30.94 2.61
C SER A 279 18.39 -30.59 3.60
N ASP A 280 18.42 -29.35 4.10
CA ASP A 280 19.53 -28.79 4.89
C ASP A 280 19.03 -28.29 6.27
N ASP A 281 18.89 -26.97 6.46
CA ASP A 281 18.57 -26.35 7.76
C ASP A 281 17.16 -26.68 8.28
N LEU A 282 16.24 -27.00 7.36
CA LEU A 282 14.85 -27.38 7.66
C LEU A 282 14.57 -28.85 7.37
N ARG A 283 15.62 -29.68 7.31
CA ARG A 283 15.49 -31.14 7.12
C ARG A 283 14.72 -31.83 8.24
N SER A 284 14.90 -31.36 9.47
CA SER A 284 14.21 -31.92 10.63
C SER A 284 13.55 -30.81 11.44
N ILE A 285 12.24 -30.95 11.67
CA ILE A 285 11.46 -30.07 12.54
C ILE A 285 10.86 -30.93 13.64
N ASP A 286 11.28 -30.71 14.89
CA ASP A 286 10.72 -31.44 16.02
C ASP A 286 9.34 -30.87 16.44
N ALA A 287 8.69 -31.53 17.41
CA ALA A 287 7.36 -31.12 17.86
C ALA A 287 7.34 -29.67 18.41
N ASN A 288 8.40 -29.22 19.08
CA ASN A 288 8.48 -27.86 19.61
C ASN A 288 8.73 -26.84 18.49
N GLY A 289 9.56 -27.18 17.50
CA GLY A 289 9.86 -26.34 16.35
C GLY A 289 8.62 -26.13 15.49
N PHE A 290 7.85 -27.20 15.27
CA PHE A 290 6.54 -27.12 14.64
C PHE A 290 5.60 -26.19 15.41
N CYS A 291 5.44 -26.40 16.72
CA CYS A 291 4.56 -25.57 17.54
C CYS A 291 4.99 -24.09 17.56
N GLN A 292 6.28 -23.81 17.68
CA GLN A 292 6.82 -22.45 17.67
C GLN A 292 6.53 -21.75 16.35
N LEU A 293 6.79 -22.42 15.22
CA LEU A 293 6.56 -21.84 13.89
C LEU A 293 5.07 -21.60 13.63
N MET A 294 4.20 -22.56 13.97
CA MET A 294 2.76 -22.39 13.81
C MET A 294 2.22 -21.25 14.68
N PHE A 295 2.69 -21.14 15.93
CA PHE A 295 2.32 -20.05 16.84
C PHE A 295 2.74 -18.67 16.29
N GLU A 296 3.95 -18.55 15.75
CA GLU A 296 4.43 -17.30 15.15
C GLU A 296 3.69 -16.95 13.85
N LEU A 297 3.34 -17.95 13.03
CA LEU A 297 2.51 -17.73 11.84
C LEU A 297 1.09 -17.25 12.19
N GLU A 298 0.46 -17.81 13.22
CA GLU A 298 -0.85 -17.34 13.73
C GLU A 298 -0.75 -15.92 14.28
N TYR A 299 0.36 -15.59 14.95
CA TYR A 299 0.63 -14.23 15.40
C TYR A 299 0.72 -13.24 14.22
N PHE A 300 1.48 -13.57 13.16
CA PHE A 300 1.56 -12.74 11.96
C PHE A 300 0.21 -12.59 11.27
N GLU A 301 -0.55 -13.68 11.11
CA GLU A 301 -1.89 -13.67 10.54
C GLU A 301 -2.83 -12.74 11.33
N THR A 302 -2.76 -12.79 12.66
CA THR A 302 -3.58 -11.96 13.55
C THR A 302 -3.21 -10.49 13.45
N VAL A 303 -1.91 -10.16 13.58
CA VAL A 303 -1.41 -8.78 13.58
C VAL A 303 -1.60 -8.10 12.21
N LEU A 304 -1.41 -8.85 11.13
CA LEU A 304 -1.47 -8.33 9.76
C LEU A 304 -2.84 -8.55 9.09
N SER A 305 -3.84 -8.98 9.86
CA SER A 305 -5.16 -9.41 9.35
C SER A 305 -5.85 -8.39 8.44
N SER A 306 -5.65 -7.08 8.62
CA SER A 306 -6.25 -6.06 7.74
C SER A 306 -5.64 -6.00 6.34
N TYR A 307 -4.54 -6.70 6.10
CA TYR A 307 -3.80 -6.70 4.83
C TYR A 307 -3.65 -8.11 4.24
N PHE A 308 -4.20 -9.14 4.90
CA PHE A 308 -4.18 -10.51 4.37
C PHE A 308 -5.12 -10.64 3.17
N THR A 309 -4.56 -11.01 2.01
CA THR A 309 -5.33 -11.32 0.79
C THR A 309 -5.85 -12.75 0.82
N SER A 310 -6.80 -13.08 -0.08
CA SER A 310 -7.23 -14.48 -0.28
C SER A 310 -6.06 -15.38 -0.64
N ASP A 311 -5.14 -14.84 -1.43
CA ASP A 311 -4.02 -15.56 -2.01
C ASP A 311 -2.95 -15.79 -0.94
N ALA A 312 -2.63 -14.75 -0.14
CA ALA A 312 -1.79 -14.89 1.05
C ALA A 312 -2.35 -15.94 2.04
N THR A 313 -3.67 -15.98 2.22
CA THR A 313 -4.33 -16.98 3.09
C THR A 313 -4.21 -18.39 2.52
N ALA A 314 -4.29 -18.55 1.20
CA ALA A 314 -4.11 -19.84 0.53
C ALA A 314 -2.65 -20.31 0.63
N SER A 315 -1.68 -19.44 0.35
CA SER A 315 -0.25 -19.73 0.51
C SER A 315 0.10 -20.07 1.96
N LEU A 316 -0.49 -19.38 2.94
CA LEU A 316 -0.26 -19.67 4.37
C LEU A 316 -0.72 -21.08 4.74
N LYS A 317 -1.87 -21.51 4.23
CA LYS A 317 -2.35 -22.89 4.44
C LYS A 317 -1.44 -23.92 3.77
N SER A 318 -0.92 -23.61 2.58
CA SER A 318 0.06 -24.46 1.90
C SER A 318 1.33 -24.59 2.76
N LEU A 319 1.88 -23.47 3.23
CA LEU A 319 3.04 -23.43 4.12
C LEU A 319 2.81 -24.26 5.40
N GLN A 320 1.68 -24.07 6.08
CA GLN A 320 1.33 -24.84 7.28
C GLN A 320 1.28 -26.35 6.99
N GLY A 321 0.73 -26.74 5.84
CA GLY A 321 0.70 -28.13 5.38
C GLY A 321 2.10 -28.71 5.14
N THR A 322 2.96 -27.97 4.43
CA THR A 322 4.34 -28.39 4.14
C THR A 322 5.16 -28.54 5.43
N VAL A 323 5.05 -27.61 6.37
CA VAL A 323 5.75 -27.70 7.66
C VAL A 323 5.24 -28.88 8.49
N LEU A 324 3.93 -29.15 8.49
CA LEU A 324 3.36 -30.31 9.18
C LEU A 324 3.88 -31.63 8.60
N GLU A 325 4.00 -31.74 7.28
CA GLU A 325 4.57 -32.91 6.61
C GLU A 325 6.02 -33.15 7.08
N ILE A 326 6.87 -32.11 7.07
CA ILE A 326 8.27 -32.21 7.53
C ILE A 326 8.33 -32.66 8.99
N ALA A 327 7.47 -32.13 9.85
CA ALA A 327 7.44 -32.50 11.27
C ALA A 327 7.04 -33.98 11.49
N ILE A 328 6.05 -34.47 10.74
CA ILE A 328 5.62 -35.88 10.81
C ILE A 328 6.72 -36.81 10.31
N GLU A 329 7.39 -36.46 9.21
CA GLU A 329 8.55 -37.18 8.68
C GLU A 329 9.67 -37.25 9.73
N SER A 330 10.00 -36.12 10.35
CA SER A 330 11.05 -36.00 11.37
C SER A 330 10.78 -36.87 12.60
N ILE A 331 9.54 -36.87 13.10
CA ILE A 331 9.14 -37.68 14.27
C ILE A 331 9.19 -39.17 13.91
N SER A 332 8.76 -39.54 12.71
CA SER A 332 8.82 -40.92 12.23
C SER A 332 10.26 -41.43 12.13
N GLU A 333 11.17 -40.63 11.55
CA GLU A 333 12.61 -40.94 11.48
C GLU A 333 13.25 -41.07 12.88
N ALA A 334 12.86 -40.22 13.84
CA ALA A 334 13.37 -40.29 15.22
C ALA A 334 12.94 -41.57 15.97
N VAL A 335 11.72 -42.07 15.71
CA VAL A 335 11.21 -43.32 16.27
C VAL A 335 11.93 -44.53 15.68
N GLU A 336 12.27 -44.51 14.39
CA GLU A 336 13.02 -45.58 13.72
C GLU A 336 14.51 -45.63 14.11
N THR A 337 15.13 -44.47 14.34
CA THR A 337 16.57 -44.35 14.63
C THR A 337 16.94 -44.59 16.09
N THR A 338 15.98 -44.61 17.02
CA THR A 338 16.23 -44.95 18.42
C THR A 338 16.32 -46.48 18.56
N PRO A 339 17.52 -47.10 18.69
CA PRO A 339 17.62 -48.55 18.80
C PRO A 339 17.16 -48.90 20.21
N GLY A 340 16.00 -49.53 20.32
CA GLY A 340 15.51 -50.07 21.57
C GLY A 340 16.61 -50.91 22.23
N HIS A 341 17.08 -50.49 23.39
CA HIS A 341 17.78 -51.36 24.32
C HIS A 341 16.77 -52.42 24.79
N ASN A 342 16.53 -53.42 23.94
CA ASN A 342 15.86 -54.65 24.30
C ASN A 342 16.80 -55.40 25.23
N ARG A 343 16.71 -55.09 26.53
CA ARG A 343 17.19 -55.97 27.59
C ARG A 343 16.51 -57.32 27.37
N ARG A 344 17.31 -58.28 26.92
CA ARG A 344 17.00 -59.69 26.78
C ARG A 344 16.21 -60.17 28.02
N PRO A 345 14.93 -60.59 27.89
CA PRO A 345 14.24 -61.18 29.01
C PRO A 345 14.82 -62.58 29.22
N THR A 346 15.44 -62.81 30.36
CA THR A 346 15.77 -64.17 30.82
C THR A 346 14.48 -64.94 31.03
N ARG A 347 14.30 -65.93 30.16
CA ARG A 347 13.34 -67.04 30.14
C ARG A 347 12.81 -67.46 31.52
N GLY A 348 11.51 -67.26 31.73
CA GLY A 348 10.72 -68.02 32.71
C GLY A 348 9.67 -67.22 33.46
N SER A 349 8.45 -67.10 32.91
CA SER A 349 7.19 -67.18 33.67
C SER A 349 6.02 -67.06 32.69
N GLU A 350 5.07 -67.98 32.80
CA GLU A 350 3.79 -67.99 32.09
C GLU A 350 2.87 -66.87 32.61
N ASP A 351 1.90 -66.51 31.77
CA ASP A 351 0.71 -65.69 32.00
C ASP A 351 0.89 -64.23 32.43
N THR A 352 0.68 -63.32 31.46
CA THR A 352 -0.41 -62.32 31.49
C THR A 352 -0.39 -61.52 30.20
N VAL A 353 -1.54 -61.44 29.53
CA VAL A 353 -1.80 -60.51 28.45
C VAL A 353 -1.65 -59.10 29.03
N SER A 354 -0.64 -58.36 28.56
CA SER A 354 -0.49 -56.94 28.81
C SER A 354 -0.12 -56.29 27.49
N ASP A 355 -1.19 -56.00 26.75
CA ASP A 355 -1.22 -55.08 25.62
C ASP A 355 -1.06 -53.67 26.21
N ASP A 356 0.18 -53.24 26.47
CA ASP A 356 0.48 -51.89 26.94
C ASP A 356 1.97 -51.57 26.74
N LYS A 357 2.39 -51.48 25.49
CA LYS A 357 3.51 -50.63 25.09
C LYS A 357 3.18 -49.95 23.77
N GLN A 358 2.19 -49.07 23.84
CA GLN A 358 2.02 -47.98 22.87
C GLN A 358 3.31 -47.15 22.91
N GLY A 359 4.19 -47.35 21.93
CA GLY A 359 5.08 -46.26 21.53
C GLY A 359 4.17 -45.13 21.09
N SER A 360 4.02 -44.08 21.91
CA SER A 360 3.18 -42.93 21.60
C SER A 360 3.82 -42.16 20.44
N SER A 361 3.62 -42.65 19.21
CA SER A 361 3.86 -41.86 18.00
C SER A 361 2.94 -40.65 18.06
N VAL A 362 3.51 -39.46 18.21
CA VAL A 362 2.75 -38.21 18.17
C VAL A 362 2.08 -38.13 16.80
N SER A 363 0.75 -38.11 16.77
CA SER A 363 -0.01 -38.01 15.52
C SER A 363 -0.09 -36.56 15.03
N ALA A 364 -0.44 -36.37 13.75
CA ALA A 364 -0.66 -35.04 13.19
C ALA A 364 -1.70 -34.24 13.99
N ASP A 365 -2.77 -34.90 14.45
CA ASP A 365 -3.82 -34.29 15.26
C ASP A 365 -3.31 -33.88 16.64
N ASP A 366 -2.38 -34.64 17.23
CA ASP A 366 -1.76 -34.30 18.52
C ASP A 366 -0.88 -33.05 18.40
N LEU A 367 -0.11 -32.92 17.32
CA LEU A 367 0.69 -31.72 17.05
C LEU A 367 -0.21 -30.49 16.85
N LEU A 368 -1.28 -30.62 16.07
CA LEU A 368 -2.23 -29.53 15.85
C LEU A 368 -2.97 -29.15 17.14
N ALA A 369 -3.31 -30.13 17.99
CA ALA A 369 -3.91 -29.87 19.30
C ALA A 369 -2.93 -29.13 20.23
N LEU A 370 -1.65 -29.52 20.23
CA LEU A 370 -0.61 -28.87 21.02
C LEU A 370 -0.38 -27.42 20.58
N THR A 371 -0.32 -27.15 19.28
CA THR A 371 -0.26 -25.78 18.75
C THR A 371 -1.44 -24.95 19.25
N LYS A 372 -2.67 -25.47 19.13
CA LYS A 372 -3.88 -24.77 19.60
C LYS A 372 -3.83 -24.47 21.09
N GLN A 373 -3.26 -25.38 21.89
CA GLN A 373 -3.06 -25.15 23.31
C GLN A 373 -2.13 -23.95 23.54
N TYR A 374 -0.95 -23.91 22.90
CA TYR A 374 -0.04 -22.77 23.00
C TYR A 374 -0.68 -21.45 22.58
N SER A 375 -1.42 -21.44 21.47
CA SER A 375 -2.14 -20.24 21.01
C SER A 375 -3.17 -19.78 22.04
N SER A 376 -3.93 -20.71 22.64
CA SER A 376 -4.93 -20.37 23.67
C SER A 376 -4.31 -19.81 24.95
N GLU A 377 -3.10 -20.23 25.30
CA GLU A 377 -2.41 -19.82 26.53
C GLU A 377 -1.62 -18.52 26.34
N LEU A 378 -0.95 -18.34 25.20
CA LEU A 378 0.09 -17.32 25.03
C LEU A 378 -0.28 -16.19 24.06
N LEU A 379 -1.16 -16.42 23.08
CA LEU A 379 -1.36 -15.46 21.98
C LEU A 379 -1.81 -14.08 22.48
N GLN A 380 -2.80 -14.04 23.37
CA GLN A 380 -3.34 -12.78 23.89
C GLN A 380 -2.27 -12.00 24.69
N SER A 381 -1.49 -12.66 25.53
CA SER A 381 -0.41 -12.00 26.27
C SER A 381 0.69 -11.48 25.35
N GLU A 382 1.01 -12.20 24.29
CA GLU A 382 2.04 -11.80 23.33
C GLU A 382 1.59 -10.65 22.43
N LEU A 383 0.30 -10.61 22.04
CA LEU A 383 -0.30 -9.47 21.35
C LEU A 383 -0.25 -8.20 22.21
N GLU A 384 -0.53 -8.31 23.52
CA GLU A 384 -0.40 -7.18 24.44
C GLU A 384 1.06 -6.76 24.63
N ARG A 385 1.98 -7.72 24.78
CA ARG A 385 3.42 -7.45 24.91
C ARG A 385 3.98 -6.71 23.70
N THR A 386 3.54 -7.09 22.51
CA THR A 386 4.01 -6.54 21.23
C THR A 386 3.11 -5.45 20.66
N ARG A 387 2.08 -5.00 21.41
CA ARG A 387 1.06 -4.04 20.94
C ARG A 387 1.65 -2.77 20.35
N VAL A 388 2.72 -2.24 20.94
CA VAL A 388 3.39 -1.02 20.45
C VAL A 388 4.11 -1.28 19.11
N ASN A 389 4.66 -2.48 18.92
CA ASN A 389 5.32 -2.87 17.66
C ASN A 389 4.29 -3.03 16.53
N ALA A 390 3.09 -3.48 16.84
CA ALA A 390 2.04 -3.79 15.86
C ALA A 390 0.98 -2.67 15.68
N ALA A 391 1.06 -1.58 16.46
CA ALA A 391 -0.04 -0.61 16.58
C ALA A 391 -0.50 0.00 15.25
N CYS A 392 0.42 0.18 14.30
CA CYS A 392 0.11 0.78 13.01
C CYS A 392 -0.83 -0.07 12.15
N PHE A 393 -0.82 -1.40 12.32
CA PHE A 393 -1.68 -2.29 11.55
C PHE A 393 -3.13 -2.34 12.07
N ALA A 394 -3.36 -1.94 13.33
CA ALA A 394 -4.69 -1.88 13.93
C ALA A 394 -5.49 -0.61 13.54
N GLU A 395 -4.83 0.45 13.10
CA GLU A 395 -5.44 1.76 12.79
C GLU A 395 -6.02 1.90 11.38
N SER A 396 -6.03 0.82 10.59
CA SER A 396 -6.55 0.81 9.21
C SER A 396 -8.08 0.98 9.12
N ARG A 397 -8.81 1.00 10.25
CA ARG A 397 -10.19 1.50 10.30
C ARG A 397 -10.21 2.98 10.67
N PRO A 398 -10.84 3.86 9.86
CA PRO A 398 -10.99 5.25 10.27
C PRO A 398 -11.74 5.31 11.60
N PRO A 399 -11.32 6.15 12.56
CA PRO A 399 -12.17 6.43 13.71
C PRO A 399 -13.48 7.00 13.15
N LEU A 400 -14.58 6.30 13.40
CA LEU A 400 -15.89 6.90 13.34
C LEU A 400 -15.83 8.12 14.26
N LEU A 401 -15.76 9.31 13.68
CA LEU A 401 -15.99 10.56 14.39
C LEU A 401 -17.19 10.33 15.32
N PRO A 402 -17.09 10.62 16.63
CA PRO A 402 -18.22 10.45 17.52
C PRO A 402 -19.36 11.28 16.95
N LYS A 403 -20.43 10.63 16.51
CA LYS A 403 -21.70 11.30 16.23
C LYS A 403 -22.06 12.02 17.53
N ALA A 404 -21.90 13.34 17.53
CA ALA A 404 -22.38 14.18 18.61
C ALA A 404 -23.85 13.81 18.84
N ALA A 405 -24.12 13.27 20.02
CA ALA A 405 -25.44 12.90 20.46
C ALA A 405 -26.25 14.17 20.71
N TYR A 406 -26.83 14.74 19.65
CA TYR A 406 -27.97 15.64 19.80
C TYR A 406 -29.23 14.79 19.94
N ARG A 407 -29.49 14.41 21.20
CA ARG A 407 -30.80 13.92 21.63
C ARG A 407 -31.80 15.06 21.46
N GLY A 408 -32.88 14.77 20.74
CA GLY A 408 -33.84 15.77 20.29
C GLY A 408 -34.76 16.34 21.36
N SER A 409 -35.50 17.37 20.96
CA SER A 409 -36.84 17.64 21.44
C SER A 409 -37.68 18.01 20.23
N MET A 410 -38.70 17.19 19.95
CA MET A 410 -39.81 17.56 19.07
C MET A 410 -40.53 18.78 19.67
N ASP A 411 -40.89 19.74 18.83
CA ASP A 411 -42.30 20.03 18.53
C ASP A 411 -42.40 21.18 17.52
N SER A 412 -43.07 20.90 16.40
CA SER A 412 -43.65 21.95 15.55
C SER A 412 -45.04 22.28 16.09
N PRO A 413 -45.50 23.53 15.91
CA PRO A 413 -46.52 23.68 14.88
C PRO A 413 -46.42 24.95 14.04
N SER A 414 -47.02 24.82 12.87
CA SER A 414 -47.28 25.82 11.84
C SER A 414 -48.19 26.97 12.28
N ARG A 415 -47.92 28.19 11.79
CA ARG A 415 -48.89 29.04 11.04
C ARG A 415 -48.34 30.43 10.71
N ASN A 416 -48.58 30.82 9.46
CA ASN A 416 -48.62 32.16 8.85
C ASN A 416 -48.81 33.34 9.83
N TYR A 417 -48.13 34.47 9.60
CA TYR A 417 -48.79 35.77 9.35
C TYR A 417 -47.82 36.82 8.81
N ARG A 418 -48.42 37.71 8.01
CA ARG A 418 -47.92 38.82 7.20
C ARG A 418 -47.79 40.10 8.05
N GLY A 419 -46.90 41.04 7.68
CA GLY A 419 -46.93 42.45 8.11
C GLY A 419 -45.56 42.94 8.62
N SER A 420 -44.79 43.71 7.84
CA SER A 420 -44.84 45.17 7.66
C SER A 420 -44.27 45.99 8.83
N GLN A 421 -43.13 46.63 8.55
CA GLN A 421 -42.67 47.96 9.02
C GLN A 421 -42.57 48.24 10.54
N SER A 422 -41.39 48.65 11.01
CA SER A 422 -41.04 50.08 11.18
C SER A 422 -39.92 50.28 12.21
N SER A 423 -38.94 51.11 11.81
CA SER A 423 -38.21 52.12 12.59
C SER A 423 -37.84 51.90 14.07
N GLY A 424 -36.54 52.08 14.36
CA GLY A 424 -36.12 52.66 15.64
C GLY A 424 -34.71 52.29 16.11
N SER A 425 -33.70 53.02 15.66
CA SER A 425 -32.48 53.24 16.48
C SER A 425 -32.79 54.32 17.52
N PRO A 426 -32.19 54.32 18.72
CA PRO A 426 -30.87 54.97 18.84
C PRO A 426 -29.89 54.37 19.87
N ILE A 427 -28.61 54.39 19.48
CA ILE A 427 -27.43 54.91 20.20
C ILE A 427 -27.55 55.03 21.73
N GLN A 428 -26.65 54.35 22.47
CA GLN A 428 -25.88 55.01 23.54
C GLN A 428 -24.58 54.27 23.92
N SER A 429 -23.57 55.12 24.10
CA SER A 429 -22.16 54.96 24.45
C SER A 429 -21.83 54.23 25.76
N ARG A 430 -20.75 53.41 25.72
CA ARG A 430 -19.56 53.34 26.62
C ARG A 430 -19.66 53.97 28.03
N PRO A 431 -18.98 53.42 29.08
CA PRO A 431 -17.52 53.30 29.06
C PRO A 431 -16.83 52.15 29.83
N ARG A 432 -15.55 52.00 29.46
CA ARG A 432 -14.45 51.26 30.10
C ARG A 432 -14.12 51.79 31.51
N ARG A 433 -13.73 50.87 32.41
CA ARG A 433 -12.67 50.97 33.44
C ARG A 433 -12.49 49.54 34.00
N ARG A 434 -11.32 49.03 34.32
CA ARG A 434 -10.00 49.64 34.54
C ARG A 434 -8.93 48.60 34.22
#